data_AF-A0A485PGR0-F1
#
_entry.id   AF-A0A485PGR0-F1
#
_cell.length_a   1.000
_cell.length_b   1.000
_cell.length_c   1.000
_cell.angle_alpha   90.00
_cell.angle_beta   90.00
_cell.angle_gamma   90.00
#
_symmetry.space_group_name_H-M   'P 1'
#
loop_
_entity.id
_entity.type
_entity.pdbx_description
1 polymer ?
#
loop_
_entity_poly.entity_id
_entity_poly.type
_entity_poly.pdbx_seq_one_letter_code
_entity_poly.pdbx_strand_id
1 'polypeptide(L)' 'MKICILKHQQSCAIENLYFLTRKGRSMYYYSKLSCMTNCEDINFLSFEKRRELICCRHNNYCNLPEGV' A
#
# COMPACT_ATOMS: atom_id res chain seq x y z
N MET A 1 -9.51 -6.92 9.59
CA MET A 1 -8.70 -5.69 9.47
C MET A 1 -7.52 -5.78 10.41
N LYS A 2 -6.28 -5.62 9.92
CA LYS A 2 -5.13 -5.36 10.80
C LYS A 2 -5.08 -3.86 11.05
N ILE A 3 -5.40 -3.45 12.28
CA ILE A 3 -5.35 -2.08 12.75
C ILE A 3 -3.87 -1.66 12.78
N CYS A 4 -3.53 -0.51 12.17
CA CYS A 4 -2.21 0.09 12.36
C CYS A 4 -2.33 1.23 13.38
N ILE A 5 -1.77 1.00 14.57
CA ILE A 5 -1.62 2.03 15.60
C ILE A 5 -0.15 2.43 15.56
N LEU A 6 0.13 3.64 15.05
CA LEU A 6 1.49 4.13 14.89
C LEU A 6 2.21 4.20 16.24
N LYS A 7 3.37 3.55 16.34
CA LYS A 7 4.35 3.77 17.43
C LYS A 7 5.46 4.70 16.96
N HIS A 8 6.28 5.19 17.89
CA HIS A 8 7.43 6.04 17.60
C HIS A 8 8.29 5.44 16.46
N GLN A 9 8.63 6.24 15.45
CA GLN A 9 9.37 5.85 14.22
C GLN A 9 8.70 4.83 13.28
N GLN A 10 7.44 4.45 13.51
CA GLN A 10 6.68 3.64 12.57
C GLN A 10 5.94 4.51 11.54
N SER A 11 5.67 3.93 10.37
CA SER A 11 4.85 4.50 9.31
C SER A 11 3.71 3.53 8.99
N CYS A 12 2.56 4.05 8.59
CA CYS A 12 1.53 3.25 7.95
C CYS A 12 2.02 2.86 6.56
N ALA A 13 1.81 1.61 6.18
CA ALA A 13 2.16 1.08 4.88
C ALA A 13 0.89 0.46 4.26
N ILE A 14 0.61 0.81 3.01
CA ILE A 14 -0.37 0.11 2.18
C ILE A 14 0.35 -0.56 1.03
N GLU A 15 0.16 -1.88 0.92
CA GLU A 15 0.58 -2.64 -0.25
C GLU A 15 -0.66 -2.78 -1.14
N ASN A 16 -0.73 -2.01 -2.23
CA ASN A 16 -1.74 -2.14 -3.27
C ASN A 16 -1.30 -3.19 -4.28
N LEU A 17 -2.12 -4.21 -4.51
CA LEU A 17 -1.84 -5.26 -5.49
C LEU A 17 -2.76 -5.10 -6.69
N TYR A 18 -2.17 -5.23 -7.86
CA TYR A 18 -2.83 -5.13 -9.15
C TYR A 18 -2.46 -6.32 -10.03
N PHE A 19 -3.41 -6.80 -10.81
CA PHE A 19 -3.13 -7.69 -11.93
C PHE A 19 -2.86 -6.89 -13.19
N LEU A 20 -1.86 -7.30 -13.95
CA LEU A 20 -1.58 -6.74 -15.25
C LEU A 20 -2.30 -7.57 -16.30
N THR A 21 -3.15 -6.90 -17.07
CA THR A 21 -3.72 -7.50 -18.28
C THR A 21 -2.63 -7.66 -19.33
N ARG A 22 -2.83 -8.57 -20.29
CA ARG A 22 -1.94 -8.72 -21.46
C ARG A 22 -1.77 -7.44 -22.28
N LYS A 23 -2.67 -6.46 -22.11
CA LYS A 23 -2.62 -5.12 -22.74
C LYS A 23 -1.88 -4.08 -21.90
N GLY A 24 -1.23 -4.46 -20.80
CA GLY A 24 -0.48 -3.57 -19.91
C GLY A 24 -1.31 -2.76 -18.91
N ARG A 25 -2.65 -2.94 -18.87
CA ARG A 25 -3.51 -2.25 -17.90
C ARG A 25 -3.34 -2.87 -16.51
N SER A 26 -3.09 -2.03 -15.51
CA SER A 26 -3.11 -2.40 -14.09
C SER A 26 -4.54 -2.39 -13.57
N MET A 27 -5.06 -3.56 -13.20
CA MET A 27 -6.37 -3.73 -12.61
C MET A 27 -6.22 -3.91 -11.10
N TYR A 28 -6.81 -3.02 -10.31
CA TYR A 28 -6.78 -3.13 -8.86
C TYR A 28 -7.36 -4.47 -8.40
N TYR A 29 -6.73 -5.11 -7.42
CA TYR A 29 -7.23 -6.34 -6.82
C TYR A 29 -7.58 -6.16 -5.35
N TYR A 30 -6.60 -5.89 -4.50
CA TYR A 30 -6.82 -5.60 -3.08
C TYR A 30 -5.64 -4.82 -2.50
N SER A 31 -5.84 -4.31 -1.29
CA SER A 31 -4.80 -3.65 -0.51
C SER A 31 -4.55 -4.36 0.81
N LYS A 32 -3.30 -4.37 1.27
CA LYS A 32 -2.91 -4.82 2.61
C LYS A 32 -2.39 -3.65 3.42
N LEU A 33 -2.94 -3.48 4.62
CA LEU A 33 -2.50 -2.47 5.58
C LEU A 33 -1.52 -3.10 6.57
N SER A 34 -0.43 -2.40 6.85
CA SER A 34 0.55 -2.76 7.88
C SER A 34 1.19 -1.50 8.50
N CYS A 35 1.92 -1.68 9.60
CA CYS A 35 2.85 -0.68 10.11
C CYS A 35 4.28 -1.17 9.83
N MET A 36 5.15 -0.31 9.31
CA MET A 36 6.54 -0.63 9.03
C MET A 36 7.46 0.50 9.52
N THR A 37 8.63 0.14 10.04
CA THR A 37 9.74 1.08 10.24
C THR A 37 10.47 1.29 8.92
N ASN A 38 11.01 2.48 8.67
CA ASN A 38 11.74 2.82 7.42
C ASN A 38 10.93 2.49 6.14
N CYS A 39 9.64 2.83 6.17
CA CYS A 39 8.77 2.67 5.02
C CYS A 39 9.09 3.75 3.97
N GLU A 40 9.25 3.33 2.71
CA GLU A 40 9.43 4.18 1.53
C GLU A 40 8.48 3.73 0.42
N ASP A 41 8.07 4.68 -0.42
CA ASP A 41 7.19 4.38 -1.55
C ASP A 41 7.95 3.57 -2.62
N ILE A 42 7.44 2.38 -2.95
CA ILE A 42 8.08 1.47 -3.90
C ILE A 42 7.05 0.89 -4.86
N ASN A 43 7.35 0.93 -6.16
CA ASN A 43 6.51 0.33 -7.19
C ASN A 43 7.22 -0.91 -7.79
N PHE A 44 6.69 -2.08 -7.51
CA PHE A 44 7.15 -3.36 -8.03
C PHE A 44 6.34 -3.74 -9.27
N LEU A 45 7.01 -3.83 -10.42
CA LEU A 45 6.42 -4.32 -11.66
C LEU A 45 6.97 -5.72 -11.97
N SER A 46 6.08 -6.68 -12.14
CA SER A 46 6.36 -8.03 -12.63
C SER A 46 5.52 -8.31 -13.88
N PHE A 47 5.65 -9.48 -14.50
CA PHE A 47 5.02 -9.79 -15.79
C PHE A 47 3.48 -9.72 -15.75
N GLU A 48 2.87 -10.25 -14.69
CA GLU A 48 1.40 -10.33 -14.54
C GLU A 48 0.88 -9.54 -13.33
N LYS A 49 1.78 -8.95 -12.55
CA LYS A 49 1.44 -8.33 -11.28
C LYS A 49 2.18 -7.02 -11.13
N ARG A 50 1.45 -5.99 -10.73
CA ARG A 50 2.02 -4.75 -10.21
C ARG A 50 1.68 -4.67 -8.74
N ARG A 51 2.61 -4.16 -7.95
CA ARG A 51 2.41 -3.93 -6.53
C ARG A 51 3.01 -2.59 -6.16
N GLU A 52 2.27 -1.80 -5.42
CA GLU A 52 2.72 -0.52 -4.91
C GLU A 52 2.73 -0.56 -3.40
N LEU A 53 3.87 -0.25 -2.81
CA LEU A 53 4.00 0.08 -1.41
C LEU A 53 3.91 1.59 -1.30
N ILE A 54 2.90 2.09 -0.59
CA ILE A 54 2.75 3.52 -0.27
C ILE A 54 2.81 3.68 1.23
N CYS A 55 3.60 4.65 1.68
CA CYS A 55 3.93 4.89 3.06
C CYS A 55 3.43 6.26 3.51
N CYS A 56 2.85 6.34 4.70
CA CYS A 56 2.42 7.61 5.26
C CYS A 56 2.67 7.65 6.77
N ARG A 57 3.08 8.83 7.25
CA ARG A 57 3.45 9.08 8.66
C ARG A 57 2.52 10.06 9.37
N HIS A 58 1.61 10.68 8.63
CA HIS A 58 0.86 11.85 9.11
C HIS A 58 -0.19 11.49 10.16
N ASN A 59 -0.91 10.38 10.00
CA ASN A 59 -1.99 9.96 10.90
C ASN A 59 -2.20 8.44 10.83
N ASN A 60 -2.88 7.86 11.82
CA ASN A 60 -3.38 6.48 11.67
C ASN A 60 -4.30 6.42 10.44
N TYR A 61 -4.16 5.38 9.61
CA TYR A 61 -4.99 5.16 8.42
C TYR A 61 -4.92 6.23 7.33
N CYS A 62 -3.84 7.03 7.28
CA CYS A 62 -3.59 8.02 6.21
C CYS A 62 -3.50 7.43 4.79
N ASN A 63 -3.57 6.11 4.66
CA ASN A 63 -3.53 5.35 3.41
C ASN A 63 -4.90 4.80 2.98
N LEU A 64 -5.98 5.15 3.68
CA LEU A 64 -7.34 4.90 3.22
C LEU A 64 -7.82 6.08 2.35
N PRO A 65 -8.57 5.84 1.26
CA PRO A 65 -9.22 6.92 0.52
C PRO A 65 -10.19 7.67 1.45
N GLU A 66 -10.18 9.00 1.38
CA GLU A 66 -11.11 9.85 2.14
C GLU A 66 -12.55 9.46 1.79
N GLY A 67 -13.36 9.12 2.80
CA GLY A 67 -14.78 8.78 2.63
C GLY A 67 -15.23 7.39 3.10
N VAL A 68 -14.51 6.76 4.03
CA VAL A 68 -14.99 5.60 4.82
C VAL A 68 -15.46 6.08 6.18
#